data_AF-C5KZI2-F1
#
_entry.id   AF-C5KZI2-F1
#
_cell.length_a   1.000
_cell.length_b   1.000
_cell.length_c   1.000
_cell.angle_alpha   90.00
_cell.angle_beta   90.00
_cell.angle_gamma   90.00
#
_symmetry.space_group_name_H-M   'P 1'
#
loop_
_entity.id
_entity.type
_entity.pdbx_description
1 polymer ?
#
loop_
_entity_poly.entity_id
_entity_poly.type
_entity_poly.pdbx_seq_one_letter_code
_entity_poly.pdbx_strand_id
1 'polypeptide(L)'
;MVMHSVAFLCVVSYHQSYTEGSSIEGYWFEDYVSLDDHDELNPAVMTKLGCHTSENKLFYTQKANGIMGMAPSRGGGRTVLETLFDSKENPVDKSLFSMCLATWGGQLVVGGYNATRHTSSVSWAPMSTDRGYYYISIQSLGVYPEDQPSTVKAVTGAKEISTDQASFGDAMVDSGTTYT
;
A
#
# COMPACT_ATOMS: atom_id res chain seq x y z
N MET A 1 -15.02 0.42 49.68
CA MET A 1 -15.37 0.13 48.28
C MET A 1 -14.34 -0.85 47.76
N VAL A 2 -14.76 -2.08 47.50
CA VAL A 2 -13.90 -3.23 47.19
C VAL A 2 -13.44 -3.13 45.74
N MET A 3 -12.13 -3.14 45.51
CA MET A 3 -11.53 -3.30 44.20
C MET A 3 -11.86 -4.71 43.70
N HIS A 4 -12.90 -4.81 42.87
CA HIS A 4 -13.16 -6.04 42.12
C HIS A 4 -12.20 -6.06 40.94
N SER A 5 -11.29 -7.03 40.98
CA SER A 5 -10.50 -7.48 39.86
C SER A 5 -11.46 -7.86 38.73
N VAL A 6 -11.52 -7.05 37.68
CA VAL A 6 -12.27 -7.38 36.46
C VAL A 6 -11.28 -8.09 35.53
N ALA A 7 -11.63 -9.34 35.24
CA ALA A 7 -11.12 -10.28 34.24
C ALA A 7 -9.94 -9.82 33.34
N PHE A 8 -8.93 -10.68 33.25
CA PHE A 8 -7.98 -10.77 32.14
C PHE A 8 -8.70 -10.55 30.79
N LEU A 9 -8.60 -9.36 30.20
CA LEU A 9 -8.86 -9.21 28.77
C LEU A 9 -7.76 -10.00 28.06
N CYS A 10 -8.14 -11.04 27.31
CA CYS A 10 -7.24 -11.71 26.39
C CYS A 10 -6.96 -10.75 25.23
N VAL A 11 -5.93 -9.93 25.39
CA VAL A 11 -5.48 -8.99 24.36
C VAL A 11 -4.77 -9.80 23.28
N VAL A 12 -5.25 -9.72 22.03
CA VAL A 12 -4.66 -10.46 20.91
C VAL A 12 -3.39 -9.72 20.47
N SER A 13 -2.23 -10.36 20.64
CA SER A 13 -0.96 -9.79 20.22
C SER A 13 -0.80 -9.81 18.69
N TYR A 14 0.04 -8.91 18.19
CA TYR A 14 0.51 -8.92 16.81
C TYR A 14 1.99 -8.58 16.72
N HIS A 15 2.59 -8.99 15.62
CA HIS A 15 3.99 -8.75 15.32
C HIS A 15 4.15 -8.60 13.80
N GLN A 16 5.01 -7.68 13.39
CA GLN A 16 5.38 -7.49 11.98
C GLN A 16 6.89 -7.25 11.87
N SER A 17 7.53 -7.92 10.90
CA SER A 17 8.91 -7.67 10.50
C SER A 17 8.96 -7.19 9.06
N TYR A 18 9.85 -6.25 8.78
CA TYR A 18 10.01 -5.61 7.47
C TYR A 18 11.33 -6.04 6.81
N THR A 19 11.41 -5.93 5.50
CA THR A 19 12.58 -6.34 4.69
C THR A 19 13.83 -5.50 4.99
N GLU A 20 13.65 -4.25 5.39
CA GLU A 20 14.68 -3.36 5.94
C GLU A 20 15.25 -3.82 7.31
N GLY A 21 14.63 -4.84 7.91
CA GLY A 21 15.02 -5.45 9.17
C GLY A 21 14.35 -4.86 10.40
N SER A 22 13.56 -3.78 10.28
CA SER A 22 12.76 -3.26 11.38
C SER A 22 11.67 -4.23 11.80
N SER A 23 11.22 -4.14 13.04
CA SER A 23 10.05 -4.86 13.53
C SER A 23 9.25 -4.05 14.54
N ILE A 24 7.96 -4.35 14.59
CA ILE A 24 7.00 -3.80 15.54
C ILE A 24 6.21 -4.93 16.18
N GLU A 25 5.83 -4.74 17.44
CA GLU A 25 4.97 -5.65 18.18
C GLU A 25 3.98 -4.87 19.05
N GLY A 26 2.87 -5.53 19.37
CA GLY A 26 1.88 -4.98 20.26
C GLY A 26 0.60 -5.77 20.24
N TYR A 27 -0.53 -5.06 20.22
CA TYR A 27 -1.84 -5.70 20.26
C TYR A 27 -2.84 -5.11 19.28
N TRP A 28 -3.79 -5.95 18.88
CA TRP A 28 -4.91 -5.53 18.06
C TRP A 28 -5.97 -4.81 18.88
N PHE A 29 -6.54 -3.76 18.30
CA PHE A 29 -7.76 -3.09 18.77
C PHE A 29 -8.62 -2.71 17.57
N GLU A 30 -9.85 -2.26 17.81
CA GLU A 30 -10.74 -1.73 16.78
C GLU A 30 -11.07 -0.27 17.12
N ASP A 31 -11.04 0.59 16.11
CA ASP A 31 -11.42 1.99 16.24
C ASP A 31 -11.93 2.54 14.90
N TYR A 32 -12.56 3.71 14.94
CA TYR A 32 -13.01 4.42 13.76
C TYR A 32 -11.84 5.11 13.04
N VAL A 33 -11.75 4.90 11.73
CA VAL A 33 -10.75 5.51 10.85
C VAL A 33 -11.45 6.33 9.77
N SER A 34 -11.05 7.59 9.62
CA SER A 34 -11.40 8.45 8.48
C SER A 34 -10.13 8.75 7.67
N LEU A 35 -10.24 8.74 6.34
CA LEU A 35 -9.17 9.17 5.45
C LEU A 35 -9.54 10.53 4.85
N ASP A 36 -8.84 11.61 5.19
CA ASP A 36 -9.21 13.02 4.93
C ASP A 36 -10.13 13.61 6.01
N ASP A 37 -10.45 14.90 5.88
CA ASP A 37 -11.34 15.62 6.79
C ASP A 37 -12.68 14.88 6.95
N HIS A 38 -13.07 14.70 8.21
CA HIS A 38 -14.32 14.05 8.56
C HIS A 38 -15.48 14.98 8.23
N ASP A 39 -16.21 14.67 7.16
CA ASP A 39 -17.47 15.29 6.82
C ASP A 39 -18.54 14.24 6.50
N GLU A 40 -19.76 14.70 6.25
CA GLU A 40 -20.89 13.81 5.94
C GLU A 40 -20.68 12.98 4.66
N LEU A 41 -19.74 13.36 3.79
CA LEU A 41 -19.44 12.67 2.54
C LEU A 41 -18.38 11.58 2.71
N ASN A 42 -17.68 11.56 3.84
CA ASN A 42 -16.63 10.60 4.12
C ASN A 42 -16.67 10.14 5.59
N PRO A 43 -17.70 9.35 5.96
CA PRO A 43 -17.83 8.89 7.33
C PRO A 43 -16.72 7.90 7.68
N ALA A 44 -16.30 7.95 8.95
CA ALA A 44 -15.28 7.04 9.47
C ALA A 44 -15.78 5.59 9.50
N VAL A 45 -14.88 4.64 9.27
CA VAL A 45 -15.19 3.20 9.30
C VAL A 45 -14.54 2.52 10.49
N MET A 46 -15.29 1.64 11.17
CA MET A 46 -14.74 0.81 12.24
C MET A 46 -13.84 -0.27 11.64
N THR A 47 -12.56 -0.27 12.00
CA THR A 47 -11.58 -1.24 11.47
C THR A 47 -10.58 -1.67 12.53
N LYS A 48 -9.96 -2.82 12.30
CA LYS A 48 -8.93 -3.38 13.17
C LYS A 48 -7.58 -2.71 12.91
N LEU A 49 -6.91 -2.30 13.99
CA LEU A 49 -5.64 -1.57 14.00
C LEU A 49 -4.65 -2.20 14.98
N GLY A 50 -3.34 -2.04 14.73
CA GLY A 50 -2.28 -2.47 15.64
C GLY A 50 -1.81 -1.32 16.52
N CYS A 51 -1.85 -1.49 17.84
CA CYS A 51 -1.25 -0.56 18.80
C CYS A 51 0.17 -1.04 19.13
N HIS A 52 1.16 -0.23 18.78
CA HIS A 52 2.57 -0.57 18.94
C HIS A 52 2.96 -0.43 20.43
N THR A 53 3.48 -1.48 21.05
CA THR A 53 4.07 -1.41 22.40
C THR A 53 5.59 -1.47 22.38
N SER A 54 6.16 -1.91 21.26
CA SER A 54 7.60 -1.97 21.05
C SER A 54 7.89 -1.85 19.56
N GLU A 55 8.87 -1.01 19.26
CA GLU A 55 9.32 -0.65 17.92
C GLU A 55 10.85 -0.77 17.88
N ASN A 56 11.44 -0.90 16.70
CA ASN A 56 12.90 -0.83 16.58
C ASN A 56 13.41 -0.15 15.31
N LYS A 57 14.72 0.12 15.30
CA LYS A 57 15.47 0.61 14.15
C LYS A 57 14.86 1.87 13.54
N LEU A 58 14.40 1.80 12.28
CA LEU A 58 13.93 2.96 11.53
C LEU A 58 12.67 3.58 12.15
N PHE A 59 11.91 2.83 12.95
CA PHE A 59 10.71 3.33 13.64
C PHE A 59 11.03 4.33 14.74
N TYR A 60 12.23 4.31 15.33
CA TYR A 60 12.61 5.30 16.34
C TYR A 60 12.91 6.69 15.75
N THR A 61 13.27 6.74 14.47
CA THR A 61 13.79 7.97 13.83
C THR A 61 12.84 8.55 12.80
N GLN A 62 11.77 7.84 12.44
CA GLN A 62 10.81 8.32 11.46
C GLN A 62 9.94 9.45 12.02
N LYS A 63 9.48 10.34 11.13
CA LYS A 63 8.50 11.38 11.48
C LYS A 63 7.06 10.86 11.47
N ALA A 64 6.78 9.78 10.74
CA ALA A 64 5.47 9.18 10.65
C ALA A 64 5.09 8.46 11.96
N ASN A 65 3.81 8.47 12.32
CA ASN A 65 3.32 7.88 13.56
C ASN A 65 2.95 6.40 13.46
N GLY A 66 3.07 5.81 12.27
CA GLY A 66 2.68 4.44 12.01
C GLY A 66 2.70 4.11 10.53
N ILE A 67 2.17 2.94 10.18
CA ILE A 67 2.11 2.43 8.81
C ILE A 67 0.67 2.06 8.48
N MET A 68 0.18 2.55 7.34
CA MET A 68 -1.05 2.07 6.73
C MET A 68 -0.70 1.01 5.68
N GLY A 69 -0.99 -0.26 5.98
CA GLY A 69 -0.80 -1.35 5.04
C GLY A 69 -1.80 -1.27 3.88
N MET A 70 -1.29 -1.25 2.64
CA MET A 70 -2.11 -1.14 1.42
C MET A 70 -2.27 -2.47 0.68
N ALA A 71 -1.52 -3.49 1.08
CA ALA A 71 -1.56 -4.83 0.47
C ALA A 71 -2.93 -5.51 0.67
N PRO A 72 -3.33 -6.44 -0.21
CA PRO A 72 -4.56 -7.20 -0.03
C PRO A 72 -4.47 -8.17 1.16
N SER A 73 -5.60 -8.49 1.79
CA SER A 73 -5.64 -9.40 2.93
C SER A 73 -5.15 -10.81 2.59
N ARG A 74 -4.45 -11.43 3.54
CA ARG A 74 -4.01 -12.84 3.49
C ARG A 74 -4.76 -13.74 4.46
N GLY A 75 -6.03 -13.43 4.75
CA GLY A 75 -6.86 -14.24 5.66
C GLY A 75 -6.68 -13.94 7.15
N GLY A 76 -5.95 -12.88 7.51
CA GLY A 76 -5.71 -12.43 8.90
C GLY A 76 -6.69 -11.37 9.43
N GLY A 77 -7.70 -11.02 8.65
CA GLY A 77 -8.63 -9.91 8.89
C GLY A 77 -8.78 -9.03 7.65
N ARG A 78 -9.74 -8.10 7.69
CA ARG A 78 -9.85 -7.07 6.65
C ARG A 78 -8.78 -6.00 6.84
N THR A 79 -8.25 -5.51 5.74
CA THR A 79 -7.39 -4.32 5.75
C THR A 79 -8.24 -3.05 5.84
N VAL A 80 -7.63 -1.90 6.16
CA VAL A 80 -8.35 -0.61 6.15
C VAL A 80 -8.98 -0.34 4.78
N LEU A 81 -8.25 -0.63 3.69
CA LEU A 81 -8.78 -0.48 2.32
C LEU A 81 -9.97 -1.38 2.05
N GLU A 82 -9.90 -2.66 2.44
CA GLU A 82 -11.02 -3.59 2.25
C GLU A 82 -12.24 -3.18 3.08
N THR A 83 -12.03 -2.67 4.31
CA THR A 83 -13.11 -2.13 5.12
C THR A 83 -13.76 -0.91 4.46
N LEU A 84 -12.97 -0.02 3.85
CA LEU A 84 -13.50 1.10 3.07
C LEU A 84 -14.25 0.63 1.82
N PHE A 85 -13.72 -0.36 1.12
CA PHE A 85 -14.35 -0.94 -0.07
C PHE A 85 -15.68 -1.63 0.23
N ASP A 86 -15.79 -2.28 1.39
CA ASP A 86 -16.99 -2.99 1.83
C ASP A 86 -17.99 -2.09 2.59
N SER A 87 -17.63 -0.85 2.88
CA SER A 87 -18.44 0.04 3.72
C SER A 87 -19.75 0.40 3.03
N LYS A 88 -20.87 0.13 3.73
CA LYS A 88 -22.20 0.58 3.29
C LYS A 88 -22.46 2.04 3.59
N GLU A 89 -21.76 2.58 4.59
CA GLU A 89 -21.89 3.96 5.05
C GLU A 89 -21.06 4.91 4.19
N ASN A 90 -19.97 4.40 3.58
CA ASN A 90 -19.11 5.11 2.64
C ASN A 90 -18.89 4.25 1.38
N PRO A 91 -19.93 4.07 0.53
CA PRO A 91 -19.81 3.20 -0.62
C PRO A 91 -18.85 3.83 -1.63
N VAL A 92 -17.71 3.19 -1.86
CA VAL A 92 -16.87 3.52 -3.01
C VAL A 92 -17.40 2.82 -4.25
N ASP A 93 -17.43 3.53 -5.37
CA ASP A 93 -17.96 2.98 -6.64
C ASP A 93 -17.17 1.77 -7.15
N LYS A 94 -15.88 1.69 -6.80
CA LYS A 94 -14.95 0.68 -7.30
C LYS A 94 -13.97 0.27 -6.20
N SER A 95 -13.71 -1.03 -6.08
CA SER A 95 -12.65 -1.58 -5.22
C SER A 95 -11.27 -1.35 -5.87
N LEU A 96 -10.88 -0.09 -6.00
CA LEU A 96 -9.61 0.34 -6.56
C LEU A 96 -9.08 1.54 -5.78
N PHE A 97 -7.76 1.70 -5.76
CA PHE A 97 -7.12 2.92 -5.28
C PHE A 97 -6.03 3.34 -6.25
N SER A 98 -5.61 4.59 -6.18
CA SER A 98 -4.48 5.12 -6.94
C SER A 98 -3.56 5.98 -6.08
N MET A 99 -2.27 5.92 -6.38
CA MET A 99 -1.24 6.71 -5.74
C MET A 99 -0.50 7.53 -6.78
N CYS A 100 -0.49 8.85 -6.60
CA CYS A 100 0.29 9.79 -7.40
C CYS A 100 1.37 10.38 -6.50
N LEU A 101 2.58 9.82 -6.55
CA LEU A 101 3.73 10.26 -5.74
C LEU A 101 4.53 11.31 -6.50
N ALA A 102 4.81 12.44 -5.87
CA ALA A 102 5.65 13.51 -6.41
C ALA A 102 6.93 13.65 -5.58
N THR A 103 7.88 14.46 -6.05
CA THR A 103 9.07 14.81 -5.24
C THR A 103 8.69 15.39 -3.87
N TRP A 104 7.58 16.14 -3.83
CA TRP A 104 7.03 16.72 -2.62
C TRP A 104 5.53 16.45 -2.55
N GLY A 105 5.14 15.59 -1.61
CA GLY A 105 3.74 15.19 -1.42
C GLY A 105 3.24 14.22 -2.48
N GLY A 106 1.93 14.24 -2.70
CA GLY A 106 1.26 13.33 -3.60
C GLY A 106 -0.23 13.27 -3.30
N GLN A 107 -0.89 12.29 -3.89
CA GLN A 107 -2.31 12.03 -3.63
C GLN A 107 -2.56 10.53 -3.57
N LEU A 108 -3.29 10.10 -2.54
CA LEU A 108 -3.97 8.81 -2.49
C LEU A 108 -5.44 9.04 -2.80
N VAL A 109 -6.00 8.27 -3.72
CA VAL A 109 -7.44 8.27 -4.03
C VAL A 109 -7.96 6.86 -3.83
N VAL A 110 -9.02 6.71 -3.04
CA VAL A 110 -9.75 5.46 -2.82
C VAL A 110 -11.04 5.52 -3.64
N GLY A 111 -11.40 4.44 -4.34
CA GLY A 111 -12.58 4.39 -5.20
C GLY A 111 -12.34 4.83 -6.66
N GLY A 112 -11.19 5.42 -6.97
CA GLY A 112 -10.96 6.04 -8.26
C GLY A 112 -9.51 6.44 -8.54
N TYR A 113 -9.35 7.15 -9.66
CA TYR A 113 -8.11 7.84 -10.01
C TYR A 113 -8.45 9.19 -10.66
N ASN A 114 -7.55 10.16 -10.52
CA ASN A 114 -7.72 11.48 -11.11
C ASN A 114 -6.94 11.58 -12.43
N ALA A 115 -7.63 11.41 -13.55
CA ALA A 115 -7.03 11.45 -14.88
C ALA A 115 -6.34 12.79 -15.20
N THR A 116 -6.73 13.90 -14.55
CA THR A 116 -6.07 15.21 -14.76
C THR A 116 -4.64 15.26 -14.23
N ARG A 117 -4.24 14.29 -13.41
CA ARG A 117 -2.88 14.14 -12.89
C ARG A 117 -1.98 13.29 -13.80
N HIS A 118 -2.53 12.71 -14.87
CA HIS A 118 -1.78 11.85 -15.78
C HIS A 118 -1.35 12.64 -17.03
N THR A 119 -0.15 12.36 -17.53
CA THR A 119 0.35 12.92 -18.80
C THR A 119 -0.14 12.14 -20.03
N SER A 120 -0.73 10.96 -19.83
CA SER A 120 -1.27 10.08 -20.86
C SER A 120 -2.35 9.17 -20.31
N SER A 121 -3.00 8.39 -21.17
CA SER A 121 -3.97 7.37 -20.75
C SER A 121 -3.33 6.28 -19.89
N VAL A 122 -4.09 5.71 -18.96
CA VAL A 122 -3.63 4.61 -18.10
C VAL A 122 -3.29 3.38 -18.93
N SER A 123 -2.07 2.87 -18.74
CA SER A 123 -1.65 1.55 -19.20
C SER A 123 -1.94 0.52 -18.13
N TRP A 124 -2.74 -0.49 -18.47
CA TRP A 124 -3.12 -1.56 -17.56
C TRP A 124 -2.19 -2.76 -17.74
N ALA A 125 -1.69 -3.30 -16.63
CA ALA A 125 -0.94 -4.54 -16.60
C ALA A 125 -1.69 -5.57 -15.73
N PRO A 126 -1.72 -6.86 -16.11
CA PRO A 126 -2.21 -7.91 -15.22
C PRO A 126 -1.43 -7.91 -13.91
N MET A 127 -2.16 -8.03 -12.80
CA MET A 127 -1.62 -8.04 -11.45
C MET A 127 -2.03 -9.33 -10.75
N SER A 128 -1.10 -9.93 -10.00
CA SER A 128 -1.38 -11.07 -9.11
C SER A 128 -1.37 -10.60 -7.66
N THR A 129 -2.35 -11.08 -6.89
CA THR A 129 -2.49 -10.83 -5.45
C THR A 129 -2.44 -12.11 -4.61
N ASP A 130 -2.23 -13.28 -5.22
CA ASP A 130 -2.28 -14.59 -4.55
C ASP A 130 -1.21 -14.73 -3.45
N ARG A 131 -0.14 -13.95 -3.59
CA ARG A 131 0.95 -13.85 -2.64
C ARG A 131 0.77 -12.69 -1.64
N GLY A 132 -0.42 -12.12 -1.53
CA GLY A 132 -0.75 -11.08 -0.56
C GLY A 132 0.01 -9.77 -0.70
N TYR A 133 0.53 -9.51 -1.89
CA TYR A 133 1.11 -8.24 -2.31
C TYR A 133 0.70 -8.01 -3.77
N TYR A 134 0.96 -6.82 -4.28
CA TYR A 134 0.70 -6.49 -5.67
C TYR A 134 1.89 -6.88 -6.54
N TYR A 135 1.77 -7.97 -7.30
CA TYR A 135 2.82 -8.41 -8.21
C TYR A 135 2.45 -8.13 -9.67
N ILE A 136 3.42 -7.68 -10.46
CA ILE A 136 3.33 -7.57 -11.91
C ILE A 136 4.49 -8.34 -12.56
N SER A 137 4.29 -8.82 -13.78
CA SER A 137 5.38 -9.45 -14.54
C SER A 137 6.06 -8.44 -15.45
N ILE A 138 7.40 -8.35 -15.37
CA ILE A 138 8.21 -7.49 -16.24
C ILE A 138 8.60 -8.28 -17.48
N GLN A 139 8.26 -7.77 -18.66
CA GLN A 139 8.56 -8.44 -19.95
C GLN A 139 9.96 -8.08 -20.46
N SER A 140 10.35 -6.82 -20.33
CA SER A 140 11.63 -6.33 -20.83
C SER A 140 12.09 -5.09 -20.08
N LEU A 141 13.41 -4.92 -19.98
CA LEU A 141 14.04 -3.70 -19.48
C LEU A 141 15.06 -3.22 -20.53
N GLY A 142 15.02 -1.94 -20.85
CA GLY A 142 15.96 -1.31 -21.77
C GLY A 142 16.30 0.10 -21.33
N VAL A 143 17.50 0.54 -21.70
CA VAL A 143 17.93 1.93 -21.53
C VAL A 143 17.86 2.61 -22.89
N TYR A 144 17.17 3.75 -22.92
CA TYR A 144 16.94 4.54 -24.12
C TYR A 144 17.59 5.92 -23.94
N PRO A 145 18.14 6.53 -25.02
CA PRO A 145 18.58 7.92 -24.99
C PRO A 145 17.46 8.87 -24.52
N GLU A 146 17.83 9.85 -23.69
CA GLU A 146 16.91 10.79 -23.01
C GLU A 146 16.05 11.61 -24.01
N ASP A 147 16.56 11.80 -25.22
CA ASP A 147 16.01 12.58 -26.30
C ASP A 147 15.05 11.79 -27.22
N GLN A 148 14.72 10.54 -26.89
CA GLN A 148 13.82 9.69 -27.69
C GLN A 148 12.69 9.08 -26.83
N PRO A 149 11.42 9.16 -27.28
CA PRO A 149 10.30 8.60 -26.52
C PRO A 149 10.44 7.08 -26.37
N SER A 150 10.28 6.60 -25.13
CA SER A 150 10.36 5.18 -24.73
C SER A 150 9.31 4.27 -25.40
N THR A 151 8.38 4.83 -26.18
CA THR A 151 7.38 4.12 -26.98
C THR A 151 7.89 3.70 -28.36
N VAL A 152 9.09 4.11 -28.76
CA VAL A 152 9.67 3.78 -30.08
C VAL A 152 10.36 2.41 -29.99
N LYS A 153 9.81 1.40 -30.66
CA LYS A 153 10.32 0.01 -30.65
C LYS A 153 11.71 -0.18 -31.28
N ALA A 154 12.23 0.83 -31.97
CA ALA A 154 13.54 0.80 -32.61
C ALA A 154 14.19 2.17 -32.44
N VAL A 155 14.77 2.43 -31.27
CA VAL A 155 15.59 3.62 -31.04
C VAL A 155 17.04 3.27 -31.36
N THR A 156 17.64 3.97 -32.30
CA THR A 156 19.08 3.89 -32.56
C THR A 156 19.82 4.28 -31.29
N GLY A 157 20.62 3.36 -30.74
CA GLY A 157 21.31 3.57 -29.45
C GLY A 157 20.58 3.05 -28.22
N ALA A 158 19.39 2.45 -28.36
CA ALA A 158 18.79 1.68 -27.27
C ALA A 158 19.66 0.47 -26.92
N LYS A 159 19.83 0.25 -25.62
CA LYS A 159 20.44 -0.96 -25.08
C LYS A 159 19.38 -1.74 -24.32
N GLU A 160 18.90 -2.83 -24.93
CA GLU A 160 18.12 -3.81 -24.20
C GLU A 160 19.00 -4.44 -23.10
N ILE A 161 18.53 -4.39 -21.86
CA ILE A 161 19.18 -5.07 -20.73
C ILE A 161 18.74 -6.53 -20.70
N SER A 162 17.43 -6.78 -20.85
CA SER A 162 16.88 -8.11 -21.10
C SER A 162 15.45 -8.01 -21.64
N THR A 163 15.05 -8.97 -22.46
CA THR A 163 13.71 -9.13 -23.07
C THR A 163 13.03 -10.43 -22.66
N ASP A 164 13.62 -11.16 -21.72
CA ASP A 164 13.12 -12.44 -21.25
C ASP A 164 12.46 -12.29 -19.88
N GLN A 165 11.16 -12.56 -19.81
CA GLN A 165 10.41 -12.59 -18.56
C GLN A 165 11.04 -13.53 -17.53
N ALA A 166 11.64 -14.65 -17.96
CA ALA A 166 12.33 -15.56 -17.04
C ALA A 166 13.56 -14.93 -16.37
N SER A 167 14.12 -13.87 -16.96
CA SER A 167 15.23 -13.11 -16.36
C SER A 167 14.80 -12.18 -15.23
N PHE A 168 13.53 -11.75 -15.19
CA PHE A 168 13.03 -10.77 -14.21
C PHE A 168 12.11 -11.38 -13.15
N GLY A 169 11.34 -12.41 -13.51
CA GLY A 169 10.29 -12.93 -12.64
C GLY A 169 9.17 -11.92 -12.38
N ASP A 170 8.57 -12.02 -11.19
CA ASP A 170 7.53 -11.08 -10.74
C ASP A 170 8.14 -9.96 -9.89
N ALA A 171 7.71 -8.73 -10.16
CA ALA A 171 8.07 -7.54 -9.41
C ALA A 171 6.94 -7.13 -8.48
N MET A 172 7.27 -6.87 -7.21
CA MET A 172 6.34 -6.32 -6.24
C MET A 172 6.21 -4.81 -6.44
N VAL A 173 4.99 -4.30 -6.51
CA VAL A 173 4.69 -2.86 -6.52
C VAL A 173 4.55 -2.40 -5.07
N ASP A 174 5.55 -1.70 -4.57
CA ASP A 174 5.67 -1.38 -3.14
C ASP A 174 5.98 0.10 -2.90
N SER A 175 5.00 0.84 -2.38
CA SER A 175 5.16 2.25 -2.00
C SER A 175 5.94 2.45 -0.70
N GLY A 176 6.18 1.38 0.07
CA GLY A 176 6.97 1.41 1.30
C GLY A 176 8.48 1.26 1.07
N THR A 177 8.90 0.94 -0.16
CA THR A 177 10.31 0.77 -0.53
C THR A 177 10.81 1.97 -1.32
N THR A 178 11.89 2.62 -0.85
CA THR A 178 12.41 3.87 -1.44
C THR A 178 13.09 3.70 -2.80
N TYR A 179 13.73 2.55 -3.05
CA TYR A 179 14.57 2.34 -4.25
C TYR A 179 14.22 1.02 -4.95
N THR A 180 14.34 1.00 -6.29
CA THR A 180 14.16 -0.19 -7.14
C THR A 180 15.51 -0.74 -7.58
#